data_AF-A0A1J8R758-F1
#
_entry.id   AF-A0A1J8R758-F1
#
_cell.length_a   1.000
_cell.length_b   1.000
_cell.length_c   1.000
_cell.angle_alpha   90.00
_cell.angle_beta   90.00
_cell.angle_gamma   90.00
#
_symmetry.space_group_name_H-M   'P 1'
#
loop_
_entity.id
_entity.type
_entity.pdbx_description
1 polymer ?
#
loop_
_entity_poly.entity_id
_entity_poly.type
_entity_poly.pdbx_seq_one_letter_code
_entity_poly.pdbx_strand_id
1 'polypeptide(L)'
;MVAICKDAGVWSVVDAAHSIGQEVNLNLSEAKPDFWISNCHKWLFAKRGCAVLYVPKRNQHIIKSPIPTPHNYHSPQDEDYKGPQDFARLFEWTGTIDYVPLLSVNAGWCKVIASITILIWDQPWTLDSGLVASTR
;
A
#
# COMPACT_ATOMS: atom_id res chain seq x y z
N MET A 1 -17.74 1.00 -11.39
CA MET A 1 -18.05 1.50 -10.03
C MET A 1 -17.12 2.63 -9.60
N VAL A 2 -15.79 2.43 -9.56
CA VAL A 2 -14.84 3.50 -9.17
C VAL A 2 -15.02 4.80 -9.97
N ALA A 3 -15.20 4.71 -11.30
CA ALA A 3 -15.49 5.88 -12.14
C ALA A 3 -16.78 6.62 -11.71
N ILE A 4 -17.84 5.88 -11.38
CA ILE A 4 -19.11 6.45 -10.91
C ILE A 4 -18.93 7.17 -9.58
N CYS A 5 -18.18 6.58 -8.64
CA CYS A 5 -17.86 7.22 -7.36
C CYS A 5 -17.11 8.54 -7.59
N LYS A 6 -16.15 8.54 -8.52
CA LYS A 6 -15.41 9.74 -8.89
C LYS A 6 -16.32 10.82 -9.48
N ASP A 7 -17.23 10.46 -10.39
CA ASP A 7 -18.18 11.38 -11.00
C ASP A 7 -19.18 11.96 -9.98
N ALA A 8 -19.54 11.17 -8.96
CA ALA A 8 -20.39 11.60 -7.85
C ALA A 8 -19.62 12.38 -6.76
N GLY A 9 -18.31 12.56 -6.88
CA GLY A 9 -17.48 13.24 -5.88
C GLY A 9 -17.37 12.50 -4.55
N VAL A 10 -17.57 11.17 -4.52
CA VAL A 10 -17.47 10.34 -3.32
C VAL A 10 -16.23 9.46 -3.35
N TRP A 11 -15.68 9.15 -2.17
CA TRP A 11 -14.51 8.29 -2.07
C TRP A 11 -14.80 6.85 -2.42
N SER A 12 -13.88 6.25 -3.17
CA SER A 12 -13.89 4.83 -3.51
C SER A 12 -12.96 4.02 -2.59
N VAL A 13 -13.54 3.30 -1.63
CA VAL A 13 -12.82 2.33 -0.78
C VAL A 13 -13.10 0.93 -1.30
N VAL A 14 -12.11 0.35 -1.99
CA VAL A 14 -12.24 -0.97 -2.63
C VAL A 14 -11.69 -2.04 -1.69
N ASP A 15 -12.60 -2.83 -1.11
CA ASP A 15 -12.25 -4.10 -0.48
C ASP A 15 -12.01 -5.15 -1.57
N ALA A 16 -10.73 -5.38 -1.85
CA ALA A 16 -10.26 -6.33 -2.82
C ALA A 16 -9.53 -7.49 -2.14
N ALA A 17 -9.97 -7.92 -0.95
CA ALA A 17 -9.28 -8.94 -0.16
C ALA A 17 -8.95 -10.23 -0.94
N HIS A 18 -9.76 -10.59 -1.95
CA HIS A 18 -9.58 -11.76 -2.82
C HIS A 18 -8.91 -11.46 -4.17
N SER A 19 -8.38 -10.26 -4.39
CA SER A 19 -7.88 -9.86 -5.71
C SER A 19 -6.42 -10.27 -5.94
N ILE A 20 -5.50 -9.85 -5.07
CA ILE A 20 -4.06 -10.07 -5.29
C ILE A 20 -3.73 -11.57 -5.35
N GLY A 21 -3.09 -11.99 -6.44
CA GLY A 21 -2.75 -13.40 -6.70
C GLY A 21 -3.86 -14.25 -7.35
N GLN A 22 -5.12 -13.81 -7.31
CA GLN A 22 -6.24 -14.47 -8.02
C GLN A 22 -6.54 -13.80 -9.37
N GLU A 23 -6.65 -12.47 -9.37
CA GLU A 23 -6.96 -11.68 -10.56
C GLU A 23 -5.73 -11.50 -11.44
N VAL A 24 -5.87 -11.78 -12.74
CA VAL A 24 -4.85 -11.51 -13.75
C VAL A 24 -5.07 -10.13 -14.36
N ASN A 25 -3.99 -9.43 -14.73
CA ASN A 25 -4.04 -8.09 -15.34
C ASN A 25 -4.65 -6.98 -14.45
N LEU A 26 -4.50 -7.07 -13.13
CA LEU A 26 -4.91 -5.99 -12.23
C LEU A 26 -4.10 -4.71 -12.49
N ASN A 27 -4.76 -3.67 -13.01
CA ASN A 27 -4.15 -2.37 -13.27
C ASN A 27 -4.80 -1.26 -12.42
N LEU A 28 -4.17 -0.94 -11.29
CA LEU A 28 -4.64 0.13 -10.39
C LEU A 28 -4.48 1.53 -11.00
N SER A 29 -3.55 1.70 -11.95
CA SER A 29 -3.35 2.97 -12.67
C SER A 29 -4.49 3.27 -13.64
N GLU A 30 -5.18 2.25 -14.13
CA GLU A 30 -6.39 2.38 -14.95
C GLU A 30 -7.64 2.54 -14.07
N ALA A 31 -7.82 1.64 -13.10
CA ALA A 31 -8.99 1.63 -12.24
C ALA A 31 -9.08 2.89 -11.34
N LYS A 32 -7.93 3.44 -10.93
CA LYS A 32 -7.77 4.67 -10.13
C LYS A 32 -8.64 4.74 -8.86
N PRO A 33 -8.68 3.69 -8.01
CA PRO A 33 -9.38 3.77 -6.73
C PRO A 33 -8.74 4.82 -5.80
N ASP A 34 -9.50 5.28 -4.82
CA ASP A 34 -9.00 6.18 -3.78
C ASP A 34 -8.31 5.43 -2.65
N PHE A 35 -8.84 4.26 -2.30
CA PHE A 35 -8.25 3.30 -1.38
C PHE A 35 -8.50 1.90 -1.90
N TRP A 36 -7.49 1.04 -1.85
CA TRP A 36 -7.62 -0.35 -2.28
C TRP A 36 -6.85 -1.25 -1.31
N ILE A 37 -7.49 -2.34 -0.88
CA ILE A 37 -6.92 -3.24 0.13
C ILE A 37 -7.05 -4.68 -0.36
N SER A 38 -5.98 -5.46 -0.27
CA SER A 38 -6.01 -6.88 -0.63
C SER A 38 -5.17 -7.76 0.29
N ASN A 39 -5.62 -9.00 0.53
CA ASN A 39 -4.92 -9.92 1.44
C ASN A 39 -3.92 -10.79 0.68
N CYS A 40 -2.63 -10.58 0.94
CA CYS A 40 -1.57 -11.43 0.38
C CYS A 40 -1.70 -12.88 0.87
N HIS A 41 -2.19 -13.09 2.09
CA HIS A 41 -2.30 -14.42 2.68
C HIS A 41 -3.49 -15.25 2.19
N LYS A 42 -4.22 -14.79 1.16
CA LYS A 42 -5.26 -15.59 0.50
C LYS A 42 -4.70 -16.28 -0.73
N TRP A 43 -4.42 -15.52 -1.79
CA TRP A 43 -4.05 -16.08 -3.10
C TRP A 43 -2.62 -15.77 -3.52
N LEU A 44 -1.86 -15.02 -2.72
CA LEU A 44 -0.44 -14.72 -2.97
C LEU A 44 0.52 -15.64 -2.20
N PHE A 45 -0.01 -16.70 -1.58
CA PHE A 45 0.76 -17.68 -0.78
C PHE A 45 1.62 -17.09 0.35
N ALA A 46 1.34 -15.87 0.79
CA ALA A 46 2.00 -15.26 1.95
C ALA A 46 1.47 -15.87 3.26
N LYS A 47 2.28 -15.84 4.32
CA LYS A 47 1.88 -16.28 5.65
C LYS A 47 0.72 -15.41 6.17
N ARG A 48 -0.25 -16.04 6.87
CA ARG A 48 -1.43 -15.38 7.45
C ARG A 48 -1.05 -14.15 8.28
N GLY A 49 -1.81 -13.07 8.09
CA GLY A 49 -1.57 -11.78 8.76
C GLY A 49 -0.94 -10.71 7.86
N CYS A 50 -0.87 -10.93 6.55
CA CYS A 50 -0.33 -9.96 5.60
C CYS A 50 -1.35 -9.45 4.58
N ALA A 51 -1.42 -8.13 4.39
CA ALA A 51 -2.24 -7.46 3.39
C ALA A 51 -1.49 -6.26 2.80
N VAL A 52 -1.90 -5.83 1.60
CA VAL A 52 -1.42 -4.62 0.93
C VAL A 52 -2.51 -3.57 0.99
N LEU A 53 -2.13 -2.37 1.40
CA LEU A 53 -2.95 -1.16 1.32
C LEU A 53 -2.34 -0.26 0.24
N TYR A 54 -3.11 0.00 -0.81
CA TYR A 54 -2.77 0.97 -1.85
C TYR A 54 -3.52 2.27 -1.61
N VAL A 55 -2.76 3.37 -1.54
CA VAL A 55 -3.26 4.74 -1.44
C VAL A 55 -2.46 5.63 -2.40
N PRO A 56 -3.10 6.25 -3.39
CA PRO A 56 -2.42 7.13 -4.33
C PRO A 56 -1.93 8.39 -3.62
N LYS A 57 -0.80 8.97 -4.07
CA LYS A 57 -0.18 10.18 -3.45
C LYS A 57 -1.17 11.30 -3.14
N ARG A 58 -2.13 11.53 -4.05
CA ARG A 58 -3.21 12.51 -3.90
C ARG A 58 -4.04 12.35 -2.61
N ASN A 59 -4.16 11.14 -2.07
CA ASN A 59 -5.03 10.81 -0.94
C ASN A 59 -4.27 10.41 0.34
N GLN A 60 -2.94 10.35 0.31
CA GLN A 60 -2.16 9.90 1.48
C GLN A 60 -2.33 10.81 2.71
N HIS A 61 -2.53 12.11 2.47
CA HIS A 61 -2.80 13.10 3.53
C HIS A 61 -4.12 12.87 4.28
N ILE A 62 -5.05 12.07 3.73
CA ILE A 62 -6.32 11.75 4.38
C ILE A 62 -6.10 10.82 5.58
N ILE A 63 -5.15 9.89 5.48
CA ILE A 63 -4.79 8.98 6.56
C ILE A 63 -3.75 9.68 7.44
N LYS A 64 -4.23 10.24 8.56
CA LYS A 64 -3.39 10.98 9.50
C LYS A 64 -2.45 10.07 10.29
N SER A 65 -2.95 8.93 10.74
CA SER A 65 -2.21 7.97 11.55
C SER A 65 -2.67 6.55 11.20
N PRO A 66 -1.77 5.57 11.15
CA PRO A 66 -2.14 4.16 11.11
C PRO A 66 -2.74 3.71 12.44
N ILE A 67 -3.20 2.45 12.45
CA ILE A 67 -3.82 1.82 13.61
C ILE A 67 -2.98 0.60 14.01
N PRO A 68 -2.47 0.54 15.26
CA PRO A 68 -2.49 1.61 16.26
C PRO A 68 -1.56 2.78 15.87
N THR A 69 -1.69 3.91 16.55
CA THR A 69 -0.83 5.09 16.34
C THR A 69 0.64 4.71 16.59
N PRO A 70 1.55 4.97 15.65
CA PRO A 70 2.93 4.56 15.73
C PRO A 70 3.75 5.57 16.55
N HIS A 71 4.94 5.18 16.98
CA HIS A 71 5.82 6.07 17.76
C HIS A 71 6.34 7.27 16.96
N ASN A 72 6.30 7.18 15.63
CA ASN A 72 6.86 8.18 14.73
C ASN A 72 5.81 9.18 14.24
N TYR A 73 4.57 9.08 14.74
CA TYR A 73 3.53 10.06 14.47
C TYR A 73 3.73 11.31 15.33
N HIS A 74 3.84 12.46 14.67
CA HIS A 74 3.80 13.79 15.29
C HIS A 74 2.49 14.49 14.97
N SER A 75 1.81 15.01 15.99
CA SER A 75 0.61 15.80 15.80
C SER A 75 0.98 17.19 15.25
N PRO A 76 0.16 17.80 14.38
CA PRO A 76 0.37 19.18 13.93
C PRO A 76 0.35 20.24 15.04
N GLN A 77 -0.06 19.86 16.26
CA GLN A 77 -0.06 20.72 17.44
C GLN A 77 1.22 20.56 18.29
N ASP A 78 2.07 19.60 17.98
CA ASP A 78 3.28 19.33 18.75
C ASP A 78 4.38 20.35 18.41
N GLU A 79 5.16 20.76 19.42
CA GLU A 79 6.23 21.74 19.24
C GLU A 79 7.35 21.26 18.29
N ASP A 80 7.51 19.94 18.16
CA ASP A 80 8.52 19.29 17.33
C ASP A 80 8.01 18.92 15.92
N TYR A 81 6.81 19.37 15.53
CA TYR A 81 6.22 19.10 14.22
C TYR A 81 7.03 19.74 13.08
N LYS A 82 7.65 18.89 12.24
CA LYS A 82 8.52 19.31 11.11
C LYS A 82 7.81 19.36 9.75
N GLY A 83 6.48 19.35 9.74
CA GLY A 83 5.67 19.33 8.51
C GLY A 83 5.10 17.95 8.17
N PRO A 84 4.56 17.78 6.95
CA PRO A 84 3.91 16.54 6.53
C PRO A 84 4.83 15.34 6.65
N GLN A 85 4.35 14.31 7.35
CA GLN A 85 5.10 13.09 7.61
C GLN A 85 5.10 12.18 6.38
N ASP A 86 6.18 11.42 6.20
CA ASP A 86 6.24 10.42 5.13
C ASP A 86 5.24 9.29 5.41
N PHE A 87 4.26 9.15 4.51
CA PHE A 87 3.18 8.18 4.62
C PHE A 87 3.70 6.75 4.71
N ALA A 88 4.75 6.40 3.96
CA ALA A 88 5.32 5.05 4.01
C ALA A 88 5.95 4.77 5.38
N ARG A 89 6.66 5.77 5.93
CA ARG A 89 7.35 5.68 7.20
C ARG A 89 6.39 5.48 8.38
N LEU A 90 5.19 6.08 8.34
CA LEU A 90 4.19 5.88 9.40
C LEU A 90 3.80 4.40 9.59
N PHE A 91 3.83 3.58 8.54
CA PHE A 91 3.44 2.16 8.60
C PHE A 91 4.62 1.19 8.81
N GLU A 92 5.85 1.69 8.87
CA GLU A 92 7.05 0.88 9.07
C GLU A 92 7.02 0.18 10.44
N TRP A 93 6.66 0.93 11.48
CA TRP A 93 6.60 0.42 12.85
C TRP A 93 5.36 0.92 13.60
N THR A 94 4.34 0.07 13.66
CA THR A 94 3.08 0.32 14.37
C THR A 94 3.00 -0.42 15.71
N GLY A 95 4.15 -0.82 16.26
CA GLY A 95 4.24 -1.58 17.50
C GLY A 95 4.92 -2.93 17.30
N THR A 96 5.17 -3.63 18.40
CA THR A 96 5.87 -4.92 18.38
C THR A 96 4.92 -6.03 17.89
N ILE A 97 5.17 -6.52 16.68
CA ILE A 97 4.43 -7.63 16.05
C ILE A 97 5.41 -8.64 15.45
N ASP A 98 4.92 -9.83 15.10
CA ASP A 98 5.66 -10.75 14.24
C ASP A 98 5.64 -10.23 12.79
N TYR A 99 6.83 -9.90 12.26
CA TYR A 99 7.01 -9.39 10.91
C TYR A 99 7.20 -10.48 9.84
N VAL A 100 7.31 -11.76 10.23
CA VAL A 100 7.44 -12.89 9.30
C VAL A 100 6.32 -12.89 8.23
N PRO A 101 5.04 -12.60 8.54
CA PRO A 101 4.01 -12.47 7.52
C PRO A 101 4.32 -11.44 6.43
N LEU A 102 4.82 -10.26 6.80
CA LEU A 102 5.16 -9.21 5.83
C LEU A 102 6.39 -9.58 4.99
N LEU A 103 7.40 -10.18 5.62
CA LEU A 103 8.61 -10.64 4.92
C LEU A 103 8.33 -11.82 3.97
N SER A 104 7.33 -12.65 4.27
CA SER A 104 6.98 -13.82 3.45
C SER A 104 6.39 -13.48 2.07
N VAL A 105 5.95 -12.23 1.86
CA VAL A 105 5.38 -11.78 0.57
C VAL A 105 6.41 -11.91 -0.56
N ASN A 106 7.67 -11.56 -0.30
CA ASN A 106 8.75 -11.66 -1.28
C ASN A 106 9.23 -13.11 -1.47
N ALA A 107 9.06 -13.98 -0.47
CA ALA A 107 9.47 -15.39 -0.58
C ALA A 107 8.53 -16.23 -1.46
N GLY A 108 7.27 -15.82 -1.61
CA GLY A 108 6.29 -16.49 -2.49
C GLY A 108 6.51 -16.27 -3.99
N TRP A 109 7.33 -15.27 -4.38
CA TRP A 109 7.57 -14.88 -5.77
C TRP A 109 9.04 -14.47 -5.97
N CYS A 110 9.79 -15.20 -6.79
CA CYS A 110 11.23 -15.00 -7.03
C CYS A 110 11.68 -13.65 -7.64
N LYS A 111 10.83 -12.62 -7.80
CA LYS A 111 11.21 -11.31 -8.41
C LYS A 111 10.41 -10.08 -7.93
N VAL A 112 9.83 -10.05 -6.73
CA VAL A 112 9.18 -8.81 -6.23
C VAL A 112 9.89 -8.33 -4.97
N ILE A 113 10.94 -7.53 -5.20
CA ILE A 113 11.79 -6.84 -4.22
C ILE A 113 11.07 -6.55 -2.90
N ALA A 114 11.72 -7.02 -1.83
CA ALA A 114 11.45 -6.68 -0.45
C ALA A 114 11.43 -5.16 -0.28
N SER A 115 10.27 -4.67 0.15
CA SER A 115 10.18 -3.85 1.34
C SER A 115 8.72 -3.87 1.78
N ILE A 116 8.49 -3.70 3.08
CA ILE A 116 7.26 -3.03 3.52
C ILE A 116 7.30 -1.67 2.85
N THR A 117 6.68 -1.61 1.68
CA THR A 117 6.46 -0.39 0.93
C THR A 117 4.99 -0.47 0.64
N ILE A 118 4.22 0.33 1.39
CA ILE A 118 3.09 1.01 0.78
C ILE A 118 3.57 1.38 -0.62
N LEU A 119 3.04 0.72 -1.66
CA LEU A 119 3.48 0.91 -3.02
C LEU A 119 3.08 2.32 -3.47
N ILE A 120 3.88 3.31 -3.10
CA ILE A 120 3.90 4.65 -3.65
C ILE A 120 4.76 4.58 -4.91
N TRP A 121 4.28 3.90 -5.95
CA TRP A 121 4.88 3.97 -7.27
C TRP A 121 3.82 4.38 -8.27
N ASP A 122 3.88 5.66 -8.65
CA ASP A 122 3.16 6.26 -9.78
C ASP A 122 3.92 5.90 -11.07
N GLN A 123 4.05 4.62 -11.35
CA GLN A 123 4.54 4.13 -12.64
C GLN A 123 3.46 3.23 -13.25
N PRO A 124 3.24 3.29 -14.57
CA PRO A 124 2.29 2.42 -15.25
C PRO A 124 2.74 0.97 -15.04
N TRP A 125 1.90 0.18 -14.36
CA TRP A 125 2.09 -1.25 -14.22
C TRP A 125 1.80 -1.91 -15.56
N THR A 126 2.83 -2.13 -16.38
CA THR A 126 2.78 -3.09 -17.49
C THR A 126 3.60 -4.31 -17.11
N LEU A 127 2.97 -5.47 -17.17
CA LEU A 127 3.60 -6.79 -17.09
C LEU A 127 4.46 -7.01 -18.33
N ASP A 128 5.57 -6.29 -18.44
CA ASP A 128 6.61 -6.60 -19.43
C ASP A 128 7.99 -6.61 -18.75
N SER A 129 8.68 -7.71 -18.99
CA SER A 129 9.99 -8.06 -18.45
C SER A 129 11.06 -7.03 -18.81
N GLY A 130 11.63 -6.36 -17.82
CA GLY A 130 12.82 -5.54 -18.05
C GLY A 130 13.27 -4.71 -16.84
N LEU A 131 14.32 -5.19 -16.17
CA LEU A 131 15.11 -4.42 -15.20
C LEU A 131 15.71 -3.17 -15.85
N VAL A 132 15.54 -1.99 -15.24
CA VAL A 132 16.63 -1.02 -15.08
C VAL A 132 16.49 -0.36 -13.70
N ALA A 133 17.30 -0.81 -12.75
CA ALA A 133 17.58 -0.04 -11.55
C ALA A 133 18.51 1.12 -11.94
N SER A 134 18.01 2.36 -11.85
CA SER A 134 18.88 3.53 -11.82
C SER A 134 18.79 4.16 -10.45
N THR A 135 19.81 3.88 -9.63
CA THR A 135 20.13 4.64 -8.43
C THR A 135 20.48 6.07 -8.79
N ARG A 136 19.61 7.02 -8.45
CA ARG A 136 19.95 8.37 -7.99
C ARG A 136 18.89 8.85 -7.01
#